data_AF-D7F051-F1
#
_entry.id   AF-D7F051-F1
#
_cell.length_a   1.000
_cell.length_b   1.000
_cell.length_c   1.000
_cell.angle_alpha   90.00
_cell.angle_beta   90.00
_cell.angle_gamma   90.00
#
_symmetry.space_group_name_H-M   'P 1'
#
loop_
_entity.id
_entity.type
_entity.pdbx_description
1 polymer ?
#
loop_
_entity_poly.entity_id
_entity_poly.type
_entity_poly.pdbx_seq_one_letter_code
_entity_poly.pdbx_strand_id
1 'polypeptide(L)' 'ASQSLYGSSPRVLGNDSDSNTELINAWVAEKTNHKITRLLESLPSDTRLVLLNAVYLSAKWK' A
#
# COMPACT_ATOMS: atom_id res chain seq x y z
N ALA A 1 -15.14 3.99 -10.92
CA ALA A 1 -13.85 4.20 -11.63
C ALA A 1 -12.71 3.42 -10.98
N SER A 2 -12.38 3.62 -9.70
CA SER A 2 -11.26 2.91 -9.05
C SER A 2 -11.35 1.38 -9.18
N GLN A 3 -12.51 0.80 -8.82
CA GLN A 3 -12.70 -0.66 -8.90
C GLN A 3 -12.61 -1.20 -10.34
N SER A 4 -13.15 -0.47 -11.32
CA SER A 4 -13.18 -0.91 -12.71
C SER A 4 -11.83 -0.79 -13.42
N LEU A 5 -10.97 0.15 -13.01
CA LEU A 5 -9.67 0.40 -13.65
C LEU A 5 -8.49 -0.24 -12.92
N TYR A 6 -8.55 -0.31 -11.58
CA TYR A 6 -7.43 -0.74 -10.74
C TYR A 6 -7.75 -1.97 -9.87
N GLY A 7 -8.97 -2.52 -9.98
CA GLY A 7 -9.39 -3.67 -9.18
C GLY A 7 -9.50 -3.39 -7.68
N SER A 8 -9.46 -2.13 -7.26
CA SER A 8 -9.47 -1.72 -5.85
C SER A 8 -10.54 -0.67 -5.56
N SER A 9 -11.11 -0.76 -4.37
CA SER A 9 -11.98 0.27 -3.81
C SER A 9 -11.19 1.13 -2.80
N PRO A 10 -11.44 2.45 -2.71
CA PRO A 10 -10.79 3.30 -1.72
C PRO A 10 -11.01 2.77 -0.30
N ARG A 11 -9.97 2.85 0.53
CA ARG A 11 -10.02 2.48 1.94
C ARG A 11 -9.87 3.72 2.80
N VAL A 12 -10.70 3.83 3.83
CA VAL A 12 -10.68 4.95 4.78
C VAL A 12 -9.47 4.81 5.70
N LEU A 13 -8.75 5.91 5.93
CA LEU A 13 -7.71 6.01 6.94
C LEU A 13 -8.34 6.14 8.33
N GLY A 14 -7.78 5.45 9.31
CA GLY A 14 -8.14 5.65 10.71
C GLY A 14 -7.59 6.97 11.27
N ASN A 15 -7.92 7.27 12.53
CA ASN A 15 -7.43 8.48 13.19
C ASN A 15 -6.00 8.36 13.73
N ASP A 16 -5.46 7.13 13.81
CA ASP A 16 -4.13 6.86 14.32
C ASP A 16 -3.13 6.67 13.18
N SER A 17 -2.08 7.50 13.18
CA SER A 17 -1.13 7.54 12.06
C SER A 17 -0.21 6.33 12.00
N ASP A 18 0.15 5.77 13.15
CA ASP A 18 1.01 4.60 13.23
C ASP A 18 0.26 3.37 12.71
N SER A 19 -0.99 3.17 13.16
CA SER A 19 -1.89 2.14 12.62
C SER A 19 -2.10 2.26 11.12
N ASN A 20 -2.24 3.48 10.59
CA ASN A 20 -2.37 3.71 9.16
C ASN A 20 -1.09 3.35 8.40
N THR A 21 0.08 3.69 8.96
CA THR A 21 1.39 3.37 8.38
C THR A 21 1.59 1.86 8.31
N GLU A 22 1.28 1.14 9.39
CA GLU A 22 1.33 -0.32 9.44
C GLU A 22 0.37 -0.96 8.43
N LEU A 23 -0.85 -0.46 8.33
CA LEU A 23 -1.85 -0.96 7.39
C LEU A 23 -1.40 -0.82 5.93
N ILE A 24 -0.82 0.33 5.56
CA ILE A 24 -0.29 0.56 4.21
C ILE A 24 0.88 -0.36 3.94
N ASN A 25 1.84 -0.46 4.87
CA ASN A 25 3.01 -1.33 4.70
C ASN A 25 2.64 -2.81 4.59
N ALA A 26 1.68 -3.28 5.40
CA ALA A 26 1.18 -4.64 5.32
C ALA A 26 0.54 -4.92 3.94
N TRP A 27 -0.27 -3.99 3.42
CA TRP A 27 -0.84 -4.12 2.09
C TRP A 27 0.23 -4.16 0.99
N VAL A 28 1.25 -3.29 1.05
CA VAL A 28 2.37 -3.30 0.10
C VAL A 28 3.15 -4.61 0.18
N ALA A 29 3.42 -5.12 1.37
CA ALA A 29 4.10 -6.39 1.58
C ALA A 29 3.32 -7.53 0.91
N GLU A 30 2.01 -7.61 1.13
CA GLU A 30 1.14 -8.60 0.50
C GLU A 30 1.19 -8.51 -1.04
N LYS A 31 1.09 -7.29 -1.61
CA LYS A 31 1.11 -7.08 -3.07
C LYS A 31 2.48 -7.29 -3.72
N THR A 32 3.54 -7.36 -2.93
CA THR A 32 4.92 -7.50 -3.42
C THR A 32 5.56 -8.83 -3.04
N ASN A 33 4.75 -9.83 -2.67
CA ASN A 33 5.25 -11.12 -2.18
C ASN A 33 6.31 -10.96 -1.07
N HIS A 34 6.04 -10.05 -0.14
CA HIS A 34 6.87 -9.68 1.00
C HIS A 34 8.29 -9.21 0.63
N LYS A 35 8.49 -8.71 -0.61
CA LYS A 35 9.78 -8.12 -1.01
C LYS A 35 9.89 -6.65 -0.64
N ILE A 36 8.77 -5.96 -0.47
CA ILE A 36 8.71 -4.60 0.06
C ILE A 36 7.86 -4.62 1.32
N THR A 37 8.51 -4.78 2.48
CA THR A 37 7.82 -4.90 3.78
C THR A 37 7.62 -3.56 4.49
N ARG A 38 8.39 -2.54 4.12
CA ARG A 38 8.35 -1.20 4.71
C ARG A 38 8.58 -0.17 3.61
N LEU A 39 7.49 0.35 3.07
CA LEU A 39 7.48 1.42 2.06
C LEU A 39 7.47 2.81 2.73
N LEU A 40 6.66 2.95 3.79
CA LEU A 40 6.52 4.18 4.55
C LEU A 40 7.15 4.02 5.93
N GLU A 41 7.97 4.98 6.34
CA GLU A 41 8.53 5.06 7.69
C GLU A 41 7.53 5.68 8.69
N SER A 42 6.76 6.66 8.22
CA SER A 42 5.70 7.33 8.98
C SER A 42 4.69 7.94 8.01
N LEU A 43 3.49 8.21 8.51
CA LEU A 43 2.47 8.97 7.81
C LEU A 43 2.19 10.26 8.61
N PRO A 44 2.12 11.44 7.99
CA PRO A 44 1.69 12.66 8.67
C PRO A 44 0.25 12.55 9.17
N SER A 45 -0.05 13.05 10.37
CA SER A 45 -1.38 12.96 11.01
C SER A 45 -2.46 13.78 10.29
N ASP A 46 -2.05 14.77 9.49
CA ASP A 46 -2.92 15.58 8.65
C ASP A 46 -3.14 14.97 7.24
N THR A 47 -2.59 13.79 6.95
CA THR A 47 -2.80 13.09 5.67
C THR A 47 -4.30 12.87 5.41
N ARG A 48 -4.74 13.22 4.20
CA ARG A 48 -6.14 13.04 3.76
C ARG A 48 -6.30 12.03 2.63
N LEU A 49 -5.26 11.81 1.84
CA LEU A 49 -5.27 10.89 0.71
C LEU A 49 -3.88 10.33 0.47
N VAL A 50 -3.80 9.02 0.22
CA VAL A 50 -2.59 8.35 -0.24
C VAL A 50 -2.95 7.59 -1.51
N LEU A 51 -2.23 7.86 -2.60
CA LEU A 51 -2.33 7.10 -3.85
C LEU A 51 -1.13 6.16 -3.94
N LEU A 52 -1.37 4.87 -4.13
CA LEU A 52 -0.35 3.82 -4.01
C LEU A 52 -0.35 2.93 -5.25
N ASN A 53 0.85 2.49 -5.63
CA ASN A 53 1.08 1.41 -6.58
C ASN A 53 2.20 0.51 -6.03
N ALA A 54 2.04 -0.80 -6.19
CA ALA A 54 3.02 -1.79 -5.74
C ALA A 54 3.13 -2.90 -6.78
N VAL A 55 4.34 -3.17 -7.27
CA VAL A 55 4.60 -4.15 -8.33
C VAL A 55 5.80 -5.01 -7.94
N TYR A 56 5.65 -6.32 -8.06
CA TYR A 56 6.73 -7.30 -7.91
C TYR A 56 6.75 -8.23 -9.13
N LEU A 57 7.93 -8.47 -9.68
CA LEU A 57 8.15 -9.36 -10.81
C LEU A 57 9.11 -10.48 -10.42
N SER A 58 8.72 -11.71 -10.69
CA SER A 58 9.54 -12.92 -10.48
C SER A 58 9.56 -13.74 -11.75
N ALA A 59 10.68 -13.76 -12.45
CA ALA A 59 10.85 -14.47 -13.71
C ALA A 59 12.18 -15.23 -13.75
N LYS A 60 12.21 -16.32 -14.51
CA LYS A 60 13.42 -17.07 -14.83
C LYS A 60 13.98 -16.61 -16.17
N TRP A 61 15.30 -16.59 -16.28
CA TRP A 61 15.98 -16.37 -17.55
C TRP A 61 15.79 -17.57 -18.48
N LYS A 62 15.86 -17.31 -19.80
CA LYS A 62 15.94 -18.33 -20.84
C LYS A 62 17.38 -18.72 -21.11
#